data_AF-M7NV75-F1
#
_entry.id   AF-M7NV75-F1
#
_cell.length_a   1.000
_cell.length_b   1.000
_cell.length_c   1.000
_cell.angle_alpha   90.00
_cell.angle_beta   90.00
_cell.angle_gamma   90.00
#
_symmetry.space_group_name_H-M   'P 1'
#
loop_
_entity.id
_entity.type
_entity.pdbx_description
1 polymer ?
#
loop_
_entity_poly.entity_id
_entity_poly.type
_entity_poly.pdbx_seq_one_letter_code
_entity_poly.pdbx_strand_id
1 'polypeptide(L)'
;MPENLNIEIQEKRKRKRNHLSSIQARELEKLMRRPDREIDLSAPLKPPLPPPPDIVNNVQGSSAGASSGEFHIYKVSRRREYERMKILEEETRHEINEREFNMAREAIIKKDQEKTAKNRARRQKRKQNRANKTKNIAENATLNNDKN
;
A
#
# COMPACT_ATOMS: atom_id res chain seq x y z
N MET A 1 52.64 -36.55 17.93
CA MET A 1 52.36 -36.14 16.54
C MET A 1 52.08 -37.40 15.74
N PRO A 2 51.04 -37.49 14.88
CA PRO A 2 50.27 -36.44 14.20
C PRO A 2 48.78 -36.40 14.65
N GLU A 3 48.17 -35.23 14.82
CA GLU A 3 47.47 -34.45 13.79
C GLU A 3 46.34 -35.23 13.09
N ASN A 4 45.10 -34.98 13.52
CA ASN A 4 43.94 -34.98 12.64
C ASN A 4 43.12 -33.73 12.95
N LEU A 5 43.64 -32.63 12.42
CA LEU A 5 42.97 -31.35 12.25
C LEU A 5 41.66 -31.55 11.48
N ASN A 6 40.63 -30.83 11.93
CA ASN A 6 39.55 -30.32 11.08
C ASN A 6 38.79 -31.34 10.23
N ILE A 7 37.84 -32.05 10.85
CA ILE A 7 36.62 -32.44 10.14
C ILE A 7 35.41 -31.99 10.96
N GLU A 8 35.46 -30.75 11.44
CA GLU A 8 34.24 -29.95 11.58
C GLU A 8 33.88 -29.42 10.19
N ILE A 9 33.60 -30.34 9.26
CA ILE A 9 32.86 -30.00 8.05
C ILE A 9 31.48 -29.69 8.59
N GLN A 10 31.28 -28.41 8.92
CA GLN A 10 29.99 -27.76 8.95
C GLN A 10 29.23 -28.28 7.74
N GLU A 11 28.34 -29.25 7.96
CA GLU A 11 27.45 -29.76 6.92
C GLU A 11 26.75 -28.51 6.39
N LYS A 12 27.19 -28.01 5.23
CA LYS A 12 26.49 -26.97 4.51
C LYS A 12 25.16 -27.59 4.14
N ARG A 13 24.18 -27.43 5.04
CA ARG A 13 22.80 -27.88 4.86
C ARG A 13 22.42 -27.45 3.47
N LYS A 14 22.26 -28.41 2.56
CA LYS A 14 21.86 -28.14 1.17
C LYS A 14 20.56 -27.36 1.27
N ARG A 15 20.64 -26.03 1.08
CA ARG A 15 19.45 -25.17 1.16
C ARG A 15 18.49 -25.70 0.11
N LYS A 16 17.27 -26.02 0.54
CA LYS A 16 16.25 -26.58 -0.35
C LYS A 16 16.12 -25.64 -1.55
N ARG A 17 16.10 -26.18 -2.78
CA ARG A 17 15.98 -25.40 -4.03
C ARG A 17 14.80 -24.42 -4.06
N ASN A 18 13.81 -24.63 -3.20
CA ASN A 18 12.59 -23.82 -3.08
C ASN A 18 12.62 -22.87 -1.87
N HIS A 19 13.78 -22.60 -1.28
CA HIS A 19 13.89 -21.60 -0.23
C HIS A 19 13.64 -20.20 -0.81
N LEU A 20 13.02 -19.28 -0.06
CA LEU A 20 12.70 -17.92 -0.52
C LEU A 20 13.92 -17.22 -1.13
N SER A 21 15.09 -17.37 -0.49
CA SER A 21 16.34 -16.78 -0.98
C SER A 21 16.82 -17.38 -2.30
N SER A 22 16.54 -18.67 -2.59
CA SER A 22 16.97 -19.30 -3.84
C SER A 22 16.06 -18.92 -5.01
N ILE A 23 14.78 -18.66 -4.74
CA ILE A 23 13.84 -18.10 -5.74
C ILE A 23 14.27 -16.68 -6.11
N GLN A 24 14.54 -15.83 -5.11
CA GLN A 24 15.01 -14.46 -5.33
C GLN A 24 16.35 -14.42 -6.08
N ALA A 25 17.31 -15.29 -5.72
CA ALA A 25 18.59 -15.37 -6.42
C ALA A 25 18.43 -15.72 -7.91
N ARG A 26 17.52 -16.65 -8.23
CA ARG A 26 17.23 -17.04 -9.63
C ARG A 26 16.58 -15.90 -10.42
N GLU A 27 15.71 -15.14 -9.77
CA GLU A 27 15.07 -13.99 -10.40
C GLU A 27 16.07 -12.85 -10.65
N LEU A 28 16.96 -12.58 -9.69
CA LEU A 28 18.07 -11.66 -9.85
C LEU A 28 19.01 -12.09 -10.98
N GLU A 29 19.39 -13.37 -11.05
CA GLU A 29 20.21 -13.90 -12.14
C GLU A 29 19.56 -13.68 -13.52
N LYS A 30 18.23 -13.85 -13.61
CA LYS A 30 17.46 -13.60 -14.83
C LYS A 30 17.47 -12.12 -15.23
N LEU A 31 17.32 -11.20 -14.26
CA LEU A 31 17.36 -9.76 -14.49
C LEU A 31 18.78 -9.30 -14.90
N MET A 32 19.81 -9.80 -14.22
CA MET A 32 21.21 -9.46 -14.48
C MET A 32 21.76 -10.02 -15.80
N ARG A 33 21.05 -10.96 -16.45
CA ARG A 33 21.43 -11.45 -17.79
C ARG A 33 21.37 -10.35 -18.86
N ARG A 34 20.52 -9.32 -18.66
CA ARG A 34 20.38 -8.17 -19.57
C ARG A 34 20.19 -6.89 -18.75
N PRO A 35 21.28 -6.32 -18.21
CA PRO A 35 21.19 -5.14 -17.34
C PRO A 35 20.73 -3.88 -18.09
N ASP A 36 20.95 -3.80 -19.40
CA ASP A 36 20.58 -2.63 -20.22
C ASP A 36 19.07 -2.56 -20.53
N ARG A 37 18.30 -3.61 -20.20
CA ARG A 37 16.87 -3.65 -20.47
C ARG A 37 16.12 -2.82 -19.42
N GLU A 38 15.46 -1.76 -19.87
CA GLU A 38 14.54 -0.99 -19.05
C GLU A 38 13.38 -1.87 -18.54
N ILE A 39 13.07 -1.74 -17.25
CA ILE A 39 11.98 -2.46 -16.58
C ILE A 39 10.89 -1.44 -16.28
N ASP A 40 9.75 -1.58 -16.94
CA ASP A 40 8.58 -0.78 -16.63
C ASP A 40 7.88 -1.32 -15.38
N LEU A 41 7.98 -0.58 -14.28
CA LEU A 41 7.32 -0.89 -13.00
C LEU A 41 5.93 -0.26 -12.90
N SER A 42 5.54 0.58 -13.86
CA SER A 42 4.30 1.35 -13.82
C SER A 42 3.10 0.62 -14.42
N ALA A 43 3.35 -0.44 -15.19
CA ALA A 43 2.29 -1.16 -15.88
C ALA A 43 1.26 -1.75 -14.90
N PRO A 44 -0.04 -1.48 -15.09
CA PRO A 44 -1.08 -2.07 -14.27
C PRO A 44 -1.09 -3.59 -14.43
N LEU A 45 -1.24 -4.31 -13.31
CA LEU A 45 -1.18 -5.77 -13.28
C LEU A 45 -2.28 -6.44 -14.12
N LYS A 46 -3.40 -5.75 -14.37
CA LYS A 46 -4.50 -6.22 -15.21
C LYS A 46 -4.88 -5.14 -16.23
N PRO A 47 -4.93 -5.46 -17.53
CA PRO A 47 -5.43 -4.52 -18.52
C PRO A 47 -6.94 -4.27 -18.28
N PRO A 48 -7.42 -3.04 -18.53
CA PRO A 48 -8.85 -2.74 -18.46
C PRO A 48 -9.61 -3.53 -19.54
N LEU A 49 -10.92 -3.68 -19.33
CA LEU A 49 -11.77 -4.26 -20.37
C LEU A 49 -11.77 -3.35 -21.60
N PRO A 50 -11.74 -3.93 -22.82
CA PRO A 50 -11.83 -3.13 -24.04
C PRO A 50 -13.20 -2.42 -24.09
N PRO A 51 -13.25 -1.16 -24.56
CA PRO A 51 -14.51 -0.46 -24.72
C PRO A 51 -15.42 -1.21 -25.70
N PRO A 52 -16.76 -1.12 -25.54
CA PRO A 52 -17.68 -1.65 -26.53
C PRO A 52 -17.44 -0.94 -27.88
N PRO A 53 -17.56 -1.66 -29.01
CA PRO A 53 -17.40 -1.04 -30.33
C PRO A 53 -18.56 -0.08 -30.63
N ASP A 54 -18.25 1.09 -31.20
CA ASP A 54 -19.23 2.14 -31.50
C ASP A 54 -20.23 1.75 -32.59
N ILE A 55 -19.76 1.02 -33.62
CA ILE A 55 -20.59 0.62 -34.76
C ILE A 55 -20.49 -0.89 -34.94
N VAL A 56 -21.63 -1.55 -34.93
CA VAL A 56 -21.76 -2.96 -35.29
C VAL A 56 -22.28 -3.02 -36.73
N ASN A 57 -21.42 -3.44 -37.65
CA ASN A 57 -21.75 -3.45 -39.09
C ASN A 57 -22.64 -4.64 -39.52
N ASN A 58 -22.87 -5.60 -38.63
CA ASN A 58 -23.48 -6.89 -38.95
C ASN A 58 -24.91 -7.02 -38.39
N VAL A 59 -25.63 -5.90 -38.22
CA VAL A 59 -26.98 -5.91 -37.66
C VAL A 59 -27.97 -6.37 -38.73
N GLN A 60 -28.46 -7.60 -38.58
CA GLN A 60 -29.55 -8.14 -39.38
C GLN A 60 -30.86 -7.41 -39.03
N GLY A 61 -31.76 -7.21 -40.00
CA GLY A 61 -33.02 -6.49 -39.79
C GLY A 61 -33.88 -7.07 -38.66
N SER A 62 -34.65 -6.21 -37.98
CA SER A 62 -35.38 -6.56 -36.73
C SER A 62 -36.42 -7.67 -36.87
N SER A 63 -36.87 -7.97 -38.09
CA SER A 63 -37.82 -9.03 -38.40
C SER A 63 -37.18 -10.30 -38.95
N ALA A 64 -35.88 -10.29 -39.20
CA ALA A 64 -35.18 -11.43 -39.77
C ALA A 64 -34.91 -12.48 -38.68
N GLY A 65 -35.14 -13.76 -38.99
CA GLY A 65 -35.05 -14.86 -38.02
C GLY A 65 -33.64 -15.10 -37.47
N ALA A 66 -33.53 -15.88 -36.40
CA ALA A 66 -32.25 -16.20 -35.78
C ALA A 66 -31.32 -16.92 -36.78
N SER A 67 -30.15 -16.33 -37.03
CA SER A 67 -29.10 -16.95 -37.83
C SER A 67 -28.24 -17.88 -36.96
N SER A 68 -27.55 -18.85 -37.57
CA SER A 68 -26.68 -19.79 -36.85
C SER A 68 -25.49 -19.12 -36.13
N GLY A 69 -25.12 -17.89 -36.53
CA GLY A 69 -24.08 -17.09 -35.89
C GLY A 69 -24.55 -16.31 -34.66
N GLU A 70 -25.85 -16.08 -34.53
CA GLU A 70 -26.44 -15.25 -33.47
C GLU A 70 -26.15 -15.81 -32.07
N PHE A 71 -26.18 -17.14 -31.94
CA PHE A 71 -25.84 -17.81 -30.68
C PHE A 71 -24.42 -17.48 -30.21
N HIS A 72 -23.46 -17.45 -31.12
CA HIS A 72 -22.07 -17.14 -30.78
C HIS A 72 -21.88 -15.66 -30.44
N ILE A 73 -22.61 -14.77 -31.12
CA ILE A 73 -22.62 -13.34 -30.83
C ILE A 73 -23.11 -13.11 -29.40
N TYR A 74 -24.25 -13.71 -29.03
CA TYR A 74 -24.79 -13.64 -27.68
C TYR A 74 -23.84 -14.23 -26.62
N LYS A 75 -23.21 -15.37 -26.90
CA LYS A 75 -22.25 -15.99 -25.98
C LYS A 75 -21.08 -15.06 -25.68
N VAL A 76 -20.55 -14.37 -26.69
CA VAL A 76 -19.44 -13.42 -26.53
C VAL A 76 -19.90 -12.14 -25.85
N SER A 77 -21.04 -11.57 -26.26
CA SER A 77 -21.58 -10.34 -25.66
C SER A 77 -21.92 -10.53 -24.19
N ARG A 78 -22.56 -11.65 -23.83
CA ARG A 78 -22.87 -12.00 -22.44
C ARG A 78 -21.62 -12.17 -21.58
N ARG A 79 -20.58 -12.84 -22.11
CA ARG A 79 -19.32 -12.99 -21.37
C ARG A 79 -18.69 -11.62 -21.09
N ARG A 80 -18.60 -10.76 -22.11
CA ARG A 80 -18.08 -9.39 -21.95
C ARG A 80 -18.89 -8.59 -20.93
N GLU A 81 -20.21 -8.71 -20.96
CA GLU A 81 -21.08 -7.98 -20.02
C GLU A 81 -20.93 -8.47 -18.58
N TYR A 82 -20.81 -9.78 -18.36
CA TYR A 82 -20.54 -10.32 -17.01
C TYR A 82 -19.17 -9.90 -16.48
N GLU A 83 -18.15 -9.87 -17.33
CA GLU A 83 -16.84 -9.36 -16.95
C GLU A 83 -16.92 -7.87 -16.59
N ARG A 84 -17.67 -7.08 -17.36
CA ARG A 84 -17.91 -5.65 -17.10
C ARG A 84 -18.62 -5.41 -15.77
N MET A 85 -19.72 -6.13 -15.52
CA MET A 85 -20.47 -6.02 -14.26
C MET A 85 -19.61 -6.44 -13.07
N LYS A 86 -18.85 -7.51 -13.20
CA LYS A 86 -17.95 -7.96 -12.14
C LYS A 86 -16.90 -6.90 -11.77
N ILE A 87 -16.28 -6.25 -12.74
CA ILE A 87 -15.30 -5.19 -12.47
C ILE A 87 -15.97 -4.00 -11.79
N LEU A 88 -17.13 -3.56 -12.29
CA LEU A 88 -17.87 -2.45 -11.68
C LEU A 88 -18.25 -2.73 -10.22
N GLU A 89 -18.72 -3.94 -9.93
CA GLU A 89 -19.05 -4.36 -8.56
C GLU A 89 -17.81 -4.42 -7.66
N GLU A 90 -16.68 -4.94 -8.18
CA GLU A 90 -15.40 -5.00 -7.45
C GLU A 90 -14.87 -3.59 -7.14
N GLU A 91 -14.90 -2.67 -8.10
CA GLU A 91 -14.50 -1.27 -7.94
C GLU A 91 -15.39 -0.55 -6.92
N THR A 92 -16.71 -0.63 -7.08
CA THR A 92 -17.67 -0.03 -6.15
C THR A 92 -17.45 -0.53 -4.72
N ARG A 93 -17.25 -1.84 -4.56
CA ARG A 93 -16.96 -2.43 -3.25
C ARG A 93 -15.64 -1.94 -2.68
N HIS A 94 -14.61 -1.81 -3.51
CA HIS A 94 -13.31 -1.29 -3.09
C HIS A 94 -13.42 0.16 -2.59
N GLU A 95 -14.10 1.03 -3.35
CA GLU A 95 -14.32 2.43 -2.99
C GLU A 95 -15.07 2.59 -1.66
N ILE A 96 -16.12 1.80 -1.45
CA ILE A 96 -16.87 1.80 -0.18
C ILE A 96 -15.96 1.42 0.99
N ASN A 97 -15.22 0.31 0.85
CA ASN A 97 -14.31 -0.16 1.89
C ASN A 97 -13.19 0.85 2.19
N GLU A 98 -12.63 1.47 1.15
CA GLU A 98 -11.58 2.48 1.29
C GLU A 98 -12.09 3.73 1.99
N ARG A 99 -13.30 4.19 1.62
CA ARG A 99 -13.96 5.33 2.27
C ARG A 99 -14.20 5.05 3.75
N GLU A 100 -14.76 3.90 4.09
CA GLU A 100 -15.00 3.50 5.47
C GLU A 100 -13.70 3.41 6.27
N PHE A 101 -12.66 2.81 5.69
CA PHE A 101 -11.34 2.71 6.29
C PHE A 101 -10.73 4.08 6.56
N ASN A 102 -10.76 4.99 5.58
CA ASN A 102 -10.21 6.34 5.71
C ASN A 102 -10.95 7.14 6.77
N MET A 103 -12.29 7.08 6.79
CA MET A 103 -13.10 7.73 7.84
C MET A 103 -12.76 7.21 9.24
N ALA A 104 -12.63 5.90 9.41
CA ALA A 104 -12.27 5.29 10.68
C ALA A 104 -10.85 5.70 11.12
N ARG A 105 -9.90 5.70 10.18
CA ARG A 105 -8.51 6.10 10.41
C ARG A 105 -8.42 7.57 10.84
N GLU A 106 -9.10 8.47 10.14
CA GLU A 106 -9.14 9.90 10.47
C GLU A 106 -9.73 10.14 11.86
N ALA A 107 -10.80 9.42 12.22
CA ALA A 107 -11.41 9.53 13.54
C ALA A 107 -10.43 9.09 14.66
N ILE A 108 -9.64 8.04 14.44
CA ILE A 108 -8.62 7.59 15.39
C ILE A 108 -7.50 8.63 15.50
N ILE A 109 -6.98 9.12 14.37
CA ILE A 109 -5.93 10.14 14.33
C ILE A 109 -6.37 11.40 15.07
N LYS A 110 -7.60 11.88 14.82
CA LYS A 110 -8.16 13.07 15.48
C LYS A 110 -8.25 12.88 17.00
N LYS A 111 -8.76 11.73 17.47
CA LYS A 111 -8.82 11.41 18.91
C LYS A 111 -7.44 11.38 19.56
N ASP A 112 -6.44 10.83 18.88
CA ASP A 112 -5.07 10.79 19.40
C ASP A 112 -4.42 12.18 19.42
N GLN A 113 -4.63 12.98 18.36
CA GLN A 113 -4.18 14.36 18.29
C GLN A 113 -4.81 15.23 19.38
N GLU A 114 -6.11 15.10 19.65
CA GLU A 114 -6.80 15.82 20.73
C GLU A 114 -6.22 15.48 22.11
N LYS A 115 -5.99 14.19 22.39
CA LYS A 115 -5.35 13.73 23.63
C LYS A 115 -3.93 14.28 23.76
N THR A 116 -3.15 14.20 22.68
CA THR A 116 -1.77 14.66 22.64
C THR A 116 -1.67 16.18 22.77
N ALA A 117 -2.56 16.94 22.12
CA ALA A 117 -2.63 18.39 22.22
C ALA A 117 -3.00 18.84 23.63
N LYS A 118 -4.01 18.22 24.27
CA LYS A 118 -4.39 18.49 25.65
C LYS A 118 -3.23 18.25 26.62
N ASN A 119 -2.51 17.14 26.45
CA ASN A 119 -1.34 16.81 27.27
C ASN A 119 -0.16 17.76 27.02
N ARG A 120 0.09 18.14 25.77
CA ARG A 120 1.10 19.14 25.39
C ARG A 120 0.80 20.51 26.02
N ALA A 121 -0.45 20.97 25.93
CA ALA A 121 -0.88 22.24 26.53
C ALA A 121 -0.69 22.22 28.06
N ARG A 122 -1.05 21.12 28.74
CA ARG A 122 -0.80 20.95 30.18
C ARG A 122 0.70 21.02 30.53
N ARG A 123 1.56 20.38 29.74
CA ARG A 123 3.03 20.42 29.93
C ARG A 123 3.59 21.82 29.68
N GLN A 124 3.15 22.51 28.63
CA GLN A 124 3.57 23.88 28.33
C GLN A 124 3.16 24.86 29.43
N LYS A 125 1.91 24.78 29.93
CA LYS A 125 1.47 25.59 31.08
C LYS A 125 2.31 25.33 32.33
N ARG A 126 2.63 24.06 32.64
CA ARG A 126 3.53 23.72 33.77
C ARG A 126 4.95 24.25 33.56
N LYS A 127 5.48 24.20 32.33
CA LYS A 127 6.81 24.76 31.99
C LYS A 127 6.82 26.28 32.14
N GLN A 128 5.80 26.98 31.64
CA GLN A 128 5.65 28.43 31.79
C GLN A 128 5.54 28.82 33.28
N ASN A 129 4.70 28.15 34.06
CA ASN A 129 4.57 28.43 35.49
C ASN A 129 5.89 28.21 36.25
N ARG A 130 6.66 27.16 35.92
CA ARG A 130 7.99 26.93 36.50
C ARG A 130 8.98 28.02 36.10
N ALA A 131 9.02 28.40 34.82
CA ALA A 131 9.87 29.47 34.33
C ALA A 131 9.53 30.83 34.98
N ASN A 132 8.25 31.14 35.17
CA ASN A 132 7.82 32.35 35.85
C ASN A 132 8.19 32.31 37.34
N LYS A 133 8.07 31.16 38.01
CA LYS A 133 8.52 31.00 39.40
C LYS A 133 10.03 31.23 39.53
N THR A 134 10.84 30.67 38.64
CA THR A 134 12.31 30.89 38.67
C THR A 134 12.67 32.34 38.37
N LYS A 135 11.96 33.01 37.45
CA LYS A 135 12.15 34.44 37.17
C LYS A 135 11.81 35.30 38.40
N ASN A 136 10.66 35.06 39.02
CA ASN A 136 10.26 35.79 40.24
C ASN A 136 11.25 35.56 41.39
N ILE A 137 11.83 34.36 41.53
CA ILE A 137 12.87 34.09 42.54
C ILE A 137 14.15 34.87 42.21
N ALA A 138 14.56 34.89 40.94
CA ALA A 138 15.73 35.66 40.50
C ALA A 138 15.53 37.17 40.70
N GLU A 139 14.36 37.72 40.35
CA GLU A 139 14.02 39.14 40.54
C GLU A 139 13.98 39.54 42.03
N ASN A 140 13.44 38.69 42.90
CA ASN A 140 13.46 38.94 44.35
C ASN A 140 14.88 38.84 44.94
N ALA A 141 15.73 37.97 44.40
CA ALA A 141 17.13 37.88 44.83
C ALA A 141 17.93 39.13 44.42
N THR A 142 17.68 39.69 43.23
CA THR A 142 18.32 40.94 42.80
C THR A 142 17.85 42.15 43.63
N LEU A 143 16.55 42.27 43.91
CA LEU A 143 15.99 43.39 44.69
C LEU A 143 16.47 43.44 46.14
N ASN A 144 16.82 42.31 46.73
CA ASN A 144 17.35 42.25 48.10
C ASN A 144 18.85 42.55 48.18
N ASN A 145 19.61 42.39 47.09
CA ASN A 145 21.02 42.73 47.06
C ASN A 145 21.26 44.24 46.84
N ASP A 146 20.35 44.95 46.18
CA ASP A 146 20.45 46.41 45.97
C ASP A 146 20.04 47.24 47.21
N LYS A 147 19.55 46.60 48.28
CA LYS A 147 19.10 47.26 49.52
C LYS A 147 20.07 47.15 50.71
N ASN A 148 21.26 46.60 50.51
CA ASN A 148 22.33 46.56 51.51
C ASN A 148 23.51 47.46 51.11
#